data_AF-A0A933T9T8-F1
#
_entry.id   AF-A0A933T9T8-F1
#
_cell.length_a   1.000
_cell.length_b   1.000
_cell.length_c   1.000
_cell.angle_alpha   90.00
_cell.angle_beta   90.00
_cell.angle_gamma   90.00
#
_symmetry.space_group_name_H-M   'P 1'
#
loop_
_entity.id
_entity.type
_entity.pdbx_description
1 polymer ?
#
loop_
_entity_poly.entity_id
_entity_poly.type
_entity_poly.pdbx_seq_one_letter_code
_entity_poly.pdbx_strand_id
1 'polypeptide(L)'
;MNSLFVAFISANNYLNDIAVLLLLASGIAMRIIIRKVGDRRDGPIIDYFIDMVEKTTFFARFSIYGLLISSIPRMIAFKKFEWENAVEAHHVSYLLARHIIAFIAAYSGIYLWVKLTTRIREIKGQAKTA
;
A
#
# COMPACT_ATOMS: atom_id res chain seq x y z
N MET A 1 6.92 -5.81 32.07
CA MET A 1 6.28 -5.91 30.74
C MET A 1 7.17 -6.79 29.88
N ASN A 2 6.64 -7.82 29.22
CA ASN A 2 7.48 -8.82 28.53
C ASN A 2 8.20 -8.18 27.34
N SER A 3 9.54 -8.23 27.30
CA SER A 3 10.37 -7.65 26.23
C SER A 3 9.96 -8.11 24.83
N LEU A 4 9.51 -9.37 24.73
CA LEU A 4 8.97 -9.96 23.50
C LEU A 4 7.73 -9.24 22.96
N PHE A 5 6.87 -8.74 23.83
CA PHE A 5 5.65 -8.04 23.40
C PHE A 5 5.99 -6.68 22.78
N VAL A 6 6.95 -5.95 23.36
CA VAL A 6 7.43 -4.67 22.82
C VAL A 6 8.12 -4.87 21.47
N ALA A 7 8.94 -5.92 21.34
CA ALA A 7 9.57 -6.29 20.07
C ALA A 7 8.53 -6.62 18.99
N PHE A 8 7.49 -7.38 19.34
CA PHE A 8 6.40 -7.72 18.43
C PHE A 8 5.64 -6.49 17.91
N ILE A 9 5.25 -5.56 18.80
CA ILE A 9 4.57 -4.32 18.42
C ILE A 9 5.46 -3.45 17.53
N SER A 10 6.76 -3.34 17.87
CA SER A 10 7.72 -2.56 17.08
C SER A 10 7.89 -3.14 15.67
N ALA A 11 8.01 -4.47 15.56
CA ALA A 11 8.08 -5.16 14.27
C ALA A 11 6.78 -4.98 13.47
N ASN A 12 5.61 -5.11 14.10
CA ASN A 12 4.33 -4.91 13.46
C ASN A 12 4.16 -3.48 12.90
N ASN A 13 4.62 -2.46 13.65
CA ASN A 13 4.59 -1.09 13.19
C ASN A 13 5.48 -0.88 11.95
N TYR A 14 6.67 -1.49 11.93
CA TYR A 14 7.55 -1.45 10.76
C TYR A 14 6.94 -2.15 9.55
N LEU A 15 6.29 -3.31 9.75
CA LEU A 15 5.58 -4.03 8.69
C LEU A 15 4.40 -3.23 8.12
N ASN A 16 3.65 -2.52 8.96
CA ASN A 16 2.57 -1.65 8.52
C ASN A 16 3.11 -0.50 7.63
N ASP A 17 4.19 0.15 8.06
CA ASP A 17 4.82 1.23 7.29
C ASP A 17 5.39 0.72 5.95
N ILE A 18 5.99 -0.48 5.93
CA ILE A 18 6.40 -1.16 4.68
C ILE A 18 5.20 -1.44 3.78
N ALA A 19 4.09 -1.90 4.33
CA ALA A 19 2.89 -2.22 3.56
C ALA A 19 2.33 -0.96 2.86
N VAL A 20 2.30 0.18 3.56
CA VAL A 20 1.92 1.48 2.99
C VAL A 20 2.86 1.86 1.84
N LEU A 21 4.17 1.77 2.06
CA LEU A 21 5.17 2.11 1.05
C LEU A 21 5.06 1.22 -0.19
N LEU A 22 4.89 -0.09 0.01
CA LEU A 22 4.77 -1.07 -1.07
C LEU A 22 3.48 -0.85 -1.89
N LEU A 23 2.37 -0.51 -1.23
CA LEU A 23 1.11 -0.17 -1.90
C LEU A 23 1.27 1.08 -2.77
N LEU A 24 1.91 2.12 -2.24
CA LEU A 24 2.12 3.37 -2.96
C LEU A 24 3.10 3.19 -4.12
N ALA A 25 4.21 2.48 -3.90
CA ALA A 25 5.21 2.19 -4.92
C ALA A 25 4.63 1.34 -6.06
N SER A 26 3.88 0.30 -5.75
CA SER A 26 3.19 -0.53 -6.76
C SER A 26 2.17 0.29 -7.55
N GLY A 27 1.40 1.15 -6.88
CA GLY A 27 0.51 2.15 -7.50
C GLY A 27 1.19 3.05 -8.51
N ILE A 28 2.32 3.65 -8.13
CA ILE A 28 3.10 4.53 -9.00
C ILE A 28 3.70 3.74 -10.16
N ALA A 29 4.30 2.58 -9.90
CA ALA A 29 4.88 1.72 -10.93
C ALA A 29 3.83 1.39 -12.01
N MET A 30 2.65 0.93 -11.60
CA MET A 30 1.55 0.64 -12.52
C MET A 30 1.12 1.87 -13.33
N ARG A 31 1.03 3.05 -12.69
CA ARG A 31 0.68 4.29 -13.39
C ARG A 31 1.69 4.63 -14.48
N ILE A 32 2.98 4.40 -14.24
CA ILE A 32 4.05 4.62 -15.22
C ILE A 32 3.91 3.60 -16.37
N ILE A 33 3.67 2.33 -16.04
CA ILE A 33 3.54 1.26 -17.03
C ILE A 33 2.35 1.53 -17.96
N ILE A 34 1.16 1.81 -17.41
CA ILE A 34 -0.04 2.13 -18.21
C ILE A 34 0.19 3.33 -19.12
N ARG A 35 0.88 4.37 -18.64
CA ARG A 35 1.23 5.54 -19.45
C ARG A 35 2.19 5.21 -20.60
N LYS A 36 3.12 4.27 -20.40
CA LYS A 36 4.08 3.85 -21.44
C LYS A 36 3.44 2.93 -22.48
N VAL A 37 2.54 2.05 -22.06
CA VAL A 37 1.81 1.16 -22.97
C VAL A 37 0.82 1.95 -23.83
N GLY A 38 0.18 2.99 -23.28
CA GLY A 38 -0.73 3.85 -24.04
C GLY A 38 -1.83 3.06 -24.75
N ASP A 39 -2.14 3.41 -25.99
CA ASP A 39 -3.11 2.70 -26.85
C ASP A 39 -2.43 1.71 -27.81
N ARG A 40 -1.21 1.26 -27.51
CA ARG A 40 -0.49 0.32 -28.38
C ARG A 40 -1.23 -1.01 -28.46
N ARG A 41 -1.36 -1.54 -29.68
CA ARG A 41 -2.06 -2.80 -29.98
C ARG A 41 -1.14 -3.96 -30.34
N ASP A 42 0.16 -3.82 -30.06
CA ASP A 42 1.15 -4.85 -30.38
C ASP A 42 0.99 -6.03 -29.42
N GLY A 43 0.54 -7.18 -29.95
CA GLY A 43 0.26 -8.40 -29.17
C GLY A 43 1.35 -8.79 -28.16
N PRO A 44 2.64 -8.90 -28.57
CA PRO A 44 3.72 -9.26 -27.64
C PRO A 44 3.95 -8.26 -26.50
N ILE A 45 3.69 -6.96 -26.75
CA ILE A 45 3.83 -5.90 -25.74
C ILE A 45 2.67 -5.97 -24.74
N ILE A 46 1.47 -6.29 -25.21
CA ILE A 46 0.28 -6.47 -24.38
C ILE A 46 0.44 -7.70 -23.47
N ASP A 47 0.95 -8.82 -23.97
CA ASP A 47 1.15 -10.03 -23.17
C ASP A 47 2.16 -9.79 -22.04
N TYR A 48 3.29 -9.15 -22.36
CA TYR A 48 4.27 -8.74 -21.35
C TYR A 48 3.67 -7.77 -20.32
N PHE A 49 2.86 -6.81 -20.77
CA PHE A 49 2.14 -5.89 -19.89
C PHE A 49 1.19 -6.62 -18.94
N ILE A 50 0.44 -7.61 -19.42
CA ILE A 50 -0.50 -8.40 -18.61
C ILE A 50 0.24 -9.18 -17.51
N ASP A 51 1.36 -9.84 -17.82
CA ASP A 51 2.18 -10.55 -16.82
C ASP A 51 2.71 -9.58 -15.75
N MET A 52 3.22 -8.41 -16.16
CA MET A 52 3.70 -7.39 -15.22
C MET A 52 2.57 -6.85 -14.34
N VAL A 53 1.37 -6.68 -14.90
CA VAL A 53 0.19 -6.25 -14.17
C VAL A 53 -0.21 -7.26 -13.10
N GLU A 54 -0.17 -8.55 -13.41
CA GLU A 54 -0.54 -9.62 -12.46
C GLU A 54 0.42 -9.70 -11.28
N LYS A 55 1.74 -9.65 -11.56
CA LYS A 55 2.77 -9.58 -10.52
C LYS A 55 2.60 -8.36 -9.63
N THR A 56 2.33 -7.19 -10.21
CA THR A 56 2.14 -5.96 -9.43
C THR A 56 0.83 -6.00 -8.62
N THR A 57 -0.22 -6.65 -9.13
CA THR A 57 -1.50 -6.85 -8.43
C THR A 57 -1.35 -7.74 -7.21
N PHE A 58 -0.49 -8.77 -7.29
CA PHE A 58 -0.16 -9.59 -6.13
C PHE A 58 0.42 -8.74 -4.99
N PHE A 59 1.43 -7.91 -5.28
CA PHE A 59 2.05 -7.03 -4.27
C PHE A 59 1.04 -6.06 -3.65
N ALA A 60 0.22 -5.42 -4.46
CA ALA A 60 -0.77 -4.47 -3.94
C ALA A 60 -1.84 -5.14 -3.06
N ARG A 61 -2.31 -6.36 -3.43
CA ARG A 61 -3.23 -7.13 -2.58
C ARG A 61 -2.56 -7.55 -1.27
N PHE A 62 -1.33 -8.05 -1.36
CA PHE A 62 -0.53 -8.40 -0.18
C PHE A 62 -0.37 -7.20 0.76
N SER A 63 -0.06 -6.02 0.21
CA SER A 63 0.01 -4.77 0.98
C SER A 63 -1.32 -4.41 1.63
N ILE A 64 -2.45 -4.47 0.91
CA ILE A 64 -3.77 -4.15 1.46
C ILE A 64 -4.14 -5.10 2.61
N TYR A 65 -3.99 -6.42 2.41
CA TYR A 65 -4.27 -7.39 3.47
C TYR A 65 -3.31 -7.23 4.65
N GLY A 66 -2.01 -7.03 4.38
CA GLY A 66 -1.00 -6.79 5.41
C GLY A 66 -1.28 -5.52 6.23
N LEU A 67 -1.77 -4.47 5.59
CA LEU A 67 -2.15 -3.21 6.23
C LEU A 67 -3.37 -3.42 7.15
N LEU A 68 -4.40 -4.13 6.68
CA LEU A 68 -5.58 -4.45 7.50
C LEU A 68 -5.23 -5.31 8.72
N ILE A 69 -4.45 -6.37 8.53
CA ILE A 69 -4.06 -7.29 9.61
C ILE A 69 -3.15 -6.57 10.63
N SER A 70 -2.14 -5.82 10.17
CA SER A 70 -1.21 -5.13 11.07
C SER A 70 -1.82 -3.90 11.76
N SER A 71 -2.94 -3.37 11.23
CA SER A 71 -3.66 -2.28 11.88
C SER A 71 -4.33 -2.71 13.19
N ILE A 72 -4.73 -3.98 13.33
CA ILE A 72 -5.41 -4.47 14.54
C ILE A 72 -4.51 -4.40 15.78
N PRO A 73 -3.29 -5.00 15.79
CA PRO A 73 -2.38 -4.86 16.94
C PRO A 73 -2.00 -3.40 17.20
N ARG A 74 -1.79 -2.61 16.14
CA ARG A 74 -1.43 -1.19 16.24
C ARG A 74 -2.51 -0.38 16.96
N MET A 75 -3.79 -0.61 16.64
CA MET A 75 -4.91 0.10 17.27
C MET A 75 -5.05 -0.26 18.75
N ILE A 76 -4.80 -1.53 19.12
CA ILE A 76 -4.83 -1.99 20.51
C ILE A 76 -3.66 -1.41 21.31
N ALA A 77 -2.47 -1.35 20.70
CA ALA A 77 -1.26 -0.83 21.35
C ALA A 77 -1.19 0.71 21.38
N PHE A 78 -1.93 1.41 20.51
CA PHE A 78 -1.84 2.86 20.32
C PHE A 78 -1.98 3.66 21.63
N LYS A 79 -3.04 3.39 22.40
CA LYS A 79 -3.32 4.16 23.63
C LYS A 79 -2.23 3.98 24.69
N LYS A 80 -1.71 2.77 24.84
CA LYS A 80 -0.80 2.41 25.93
C LYS A 80 0.69 2.62 25.61
N PHE A 81 1.07 2.52 24.33
CA PHE A 81 2.49 2.56 23.95
C PHE A 81 2.86 3.81 23.15
N GLU A 82 1.93 4.34 22.35
CA GLU A 82 2.22 5.49 21.49
C GLU A 82 1.69 6.79 22.12
N TRP A 83 0.47 6.78 22.64
CA TRP A 83 -0.16 7.97 23.21
C TRP A 83 0.43 8.38 24.56
N GLU A 84 0.48 7.48 25.54
CA GLU A 84 1.07 7.77 26.86
C GLU A 84 2.53 8.24 26.75
N ASN A 85 3.35 7.55 25.95
CA ASN A 85 4.74 7.94 25.71
C ASN A 85 4.88 9.30 24.99
N ALA A 86 4.02 9.60 24.01
CA ALA A 86 4.06 10.89 23.31
C ALA A 86 3.61 12.06 24.19
N VAL A 87 2.70 11.83 25.14
CA VAL A 87 2.27 12.83 26.13
C VAL A 87 3.40 13.09 27.12
N GLU A 88 4.02 12.03 27.66
CA GLU A 88 5.14 12.14 28.59
C GLU A 88 6.38 12.81 27.96
N ALA A 89 6.65 12.51 26.68
CA ALA A 89 7.78 13.09 25.96
C ALA A 89 7.44 14.42 25.23
N HIS A 90 6.23 14.98 25.43
CA HIS A 90 5.76 16.20 24.75
C HIS A 90 5.86 16.17 23.20
N HIS A 91 5.79 14.99 22.59
CA HIS A 91 5.95 14.76 21.14
C HIS A 91 4.62 14.47 20.42
N VAL A 92 3.49 14.88 21.00
CA VAL A 92 2.15 14.64 20.45
C VAL A 92 2.02 15.14 19.00
N SER A 93 2.60 16.30 18.67
CA SER A 93 2.58 16.86 17.31
C SER A 93 3.28 15.97 16.28
N TYR A 94 4.41 15.35 16.66
CA TYR A 94 5.13 14.42 15.79
C TYR A 94 4.32 13.14 15.54
N LEU A 95 3.71 12.59 16.60
CA LEU A 95 2.85 11.42 16.50
C LEU A 95 1.68 11.69 15.53
N LEU A 96 1.04 12.85 15.65
CA LEU A 96 -0.08 13.24 14.79
C LEU A 96 0.35 13.38 13.33
N ALA A 97 1.46 14.08 13.07
CA ALA A 97 2.00 14.26 11.73
C ALA A 97 2.29 12.91 11.04
N ARG A 98 2.91 11.96 11.77
CA ARG A 98 3.17 10.61 11.26
C ARG A 98 1.89 9.90 10.83
N HIS A 99 0.82 9.99 11.62
CA HIS A 99 -0.45 9.35 11.30
C HIS A 99 -1.12 9.99 10.08
N ILE A 100 -1.10 11.31 9.97
CA ILE A 100 -1.65 12.03 8.81
C ILE A 100 -0.90 11.62 7.53
N ILE A 101 0.43 11.60 7.56
CA ILE A 101 1.25 11.21 6.40
C ILE A 101 0.97 9.75 6.02
N ALA A 102 0.95 8.84 6.99
CA ALA A 102 0.67 7.43 6.74
C ALA A 102 -0.74 7.24 6.15
N PHE A 103 -1.73 7.97 6.66
CA PHE A 103 -3.11 7.92 6.16
C PHE A 103 -3.21 8.44 4.72
N ILE A 104 -2.58 9.58 4.41
CA ILE A 104 -2.55 10.14 3.05
C ILE A 104 -1.86 9.18 2.09
N ALA A 105 -0.74 8.58 2.48
CA ALA A 105 0.01 7.63 1.67
C ALA A 105 -0.81 6.36 1.40
N ALA A 106 -1.42 5.77 2.44
CA ALA A 106 -2.28 4.61 2.32
C ALA A 106 -3.48 4.91 1.41
N TYR A 107 -4.19 6.01 1.66
CA TYR A 107 -5.36 6.42 0.88
C TYR A 107 -4.99 6.64 -0.59
N SER A 108 -3.88 7.35 -0.85
CA SER A 108 -3.39 7.60 -2.22
C SER A 108 -3.02 6.30 -2.93
N GLY A 109 -2.37 5.37 -2.23
CA GLY A 109 -2.02 4.06 -2.76
C GLY A 109 -3.26 3.25 -3.15
N ILE A 110 -4.25 3.16 -2.25
CA ILE A 110 -5.54 2.50 -2.52
C ILE A 110 -6.26 3.16 -3.68
N TYR A 111 -6.39 4.49 -3.67
CA TYR A 111 -7.08 5.25 -4.72
C TYR A 111 -6.44 5.03 -6.10
N LEU A 112 -5.11 5.11 -6.19
CA LEU A 112 -4.38 4.80 -7.42
C LEU A 112 -4.68 3.37 -7.87
N TRP A 113 -4.69 2.41 -6.94
CA TRP A 113 -4.91 1.02 -7.29
C TRP A 113 -6.30 0.74 -7.85
N VAL A 114 -7.33 1.29 -7.22
CA VAL A 114 -8.72 1.18 -7.68
C VAL A 114 -8.87 1.82 -9.07
N LYS A 115 -8.30 3.01 -9.27
CA LYS A 115 -8.37 3.71 -10.56
C LYS A 115 -7.66 2.94 -11.68
N LEU A 116 -6.49 2.38 -11.41
CA LEU A 116 -5.67 1.68 -12.41
C LEU A 116 -6.24 0.30 -12.74
N THR A 117 -6.82 -0.41 -11.78
CA THR A 117 -7.46 -1.72 -12.03
C THR A 117 -8.67 -1.60 -12.95
N THR A 118 -9.45 -0.53 -12.85
CA THR A 118 -10.52 -0.25 -13.83
C THR A 118 -9.94 -0.08 -15.24
N ARG A 119 -8.85 0.69 -15.40
CA ARG A 119 -8.22 0.92 -16.70
C ARG A 119 -7.62 -0.35 -17.31
N ILE A 120 -7.04 -1.22 -16.48
CA ILE A 120 -6.51 -2.53 -16.92
C ILE A 120 -7.63 -3.43 -17.44
N ARG A 121 -8.80 -3.43 -16.78
CA ARG A 121 -9.95 -4.22 -17.23
C ARG A 121 -10.45 -3.76 -18.61
N GLU A 122 -10.46 -2.45 -18.85
CA GLU A 122 -10.78 -1.88 -20.16
C GLU A 122 -9.80 -2.35 -21.24
N ILE A 123 -8.49 -2.28 -20.96
CA ILE A 123 -7.43 -2.73 -21.90
C ILE A 123 -7.54 -4.25 -22.17
N LYS A 124 -7.72 -5.07 -21.12
CA LYS A 124 -7.93 -6.53 -21.26
C LYS A 124 -9.21 -6.85 -22.06
N GLY A 125 -10.27 -6.05 -21.92
CA GLY A 125 -11.52 -6.21 -22.66
C GLY A 125 -11.35 -5.92 -24.16
N GLN A 126 -10.61 -4.87 -24.50
CA GLN A 126 -10.30 -4.52 -25.89
C GLN A 126 -9.38 -5.54 -26.56
N ALA A 127 -8.39 -6.07 -25.84
CA ALA A 127 -7.48 -7.10 -26.36
C ALA A 127 -8.18 -8.45 -26.65
N LYS A 128 -9.32 -8.73 -26.00
CA LYS A 128 -10.13 -9.95 -26.26
C LYS A 128 -11.10 -9.84 -27.43
N THR A 129 -11.34 -8.63 -27.93
CA THR A 129 -12.30 -8.34 -29.02
C THR A 129 -11.63 -7.94 -30.33
N ALA A 130 -10.31 -7.71 -30.31
CA ALA A 130 -9.46 -7.55 -31.48
C ALA A 130 -8.88 -8.90 -31.91
#